data_AF-A0A6G1RPI4-F1
#
_entry.id   AF-A0A6G1RPI4-F1
#
_cell.length_a   1.000
_cell.length_b   1.000
_cell.length_c   1.000
_cell.angle_alpha   90.00
_cell.angle_beta   90.00
_cell.angle_gamma   90.00
#
_symmetry.space_group_name_H-M   'P 1'
#
loop_
_entity.id
_entity.type
_entity.pdbx_description
1 polymer ?
#
loop_
_entity_poly.entity_id
_entity_poly.type
_entity_poly.pdbx_seq_one_letter_code
_entity_poly.pdbx_strand_id
1 'polypeptide(L)'
;ERINLLIGSLKHMVYEYVCRCLFKADQLMFALHFVRGMHPELFQENEWETFTGVIIGDSIRKSDSRSVRDQIPSWIEQDRAWAVASLKISLPGLYQTLCFEDEGLWRTFSQSSTCEQDFPFTLVKRISLFQQVLVVQAVRPDR
;
A
#
# COMPACT_ATOMS: atom_id res chain seq x y z
N GLU A 1 15.36 23.94 -17.08
CA GLU A 1 16.42 23.40 -16.19
C GLU A 1 16.49 24.10 -14.83
N ARG A 2 16.79 25.41 -14.77
CA ARG A 2 16.85 26.17 -13.50
C ARG A 2 15.58 26.08 -12.62
N ILE A 3 14.40 26.15 -13.22
CA ILE A 3 13.13 26.05 -12.47
C ILE A 3 13.02 24.70 -11.74
N ASN A 4 13.40 23.59 -12.38
CA ASN A 4 13.33 22.26 -11.76
C ASN A 4 14.31 22.13 -10.59
N LEU A 5 15.50 22.71 -10.71
CA LEU A 5 16.48 22.77 -9.60
C LEU A 5 15.96 23.58 -8.41
N LEU A 6 15.30 24.73 -8.69
CA LEU A 6 14.69 25.55 -7.66
C LEU A 6 13.52 24.84 -6.98
N ILE A 7 12.68 24.12 -7.74
CA ILE A 7 11.60 23.30 -7.19
C ILE A 7 12.17 22.20 -6.28
N GLY A 8 13.22 21.50 -6.72
CA GLY A 8 13.88 20.48 -5.89
C GLY A 8 14.43 21.06 -4.59
N SER A 9 15.10 22.21 -4.66
CA SER A 9 15.64 22.91 -3.49
C SER A 9 14.54 23.39 -2.53
N LEU A 10 13.45 23.92 -3.08
CA LEU A 10 12.29 24.36 -2.31
C LEU A 10 11.60 23.19 -1.60
N LYS A 11 11.39 22.07 -2.31
CA LYS A 11 10.82 20.84 -1.72
C LYS A 11 11.62 20.38 -0.51
N HIS A 12 12.95 20.34 -0.65
CA HIS A 12 13.85 19.93 0.43
C HIS A 12 13.80 20.91 1.62
N MET A 13 13.87 22.22 1.35
CA MET A 13 13.80 23.25 2.40
C MET A 13 12.48 23.22 3.17
N VAL A 14 11.35 23.08 2.47
CA VAL A 14 10.02 22.99 3.09
C VAL A 14 9.93 21.74 3.96
N TYR A 15 10.34 20.59 3.43
CA TYR A 15 10.32 19.32 4.17
C TYR A 15 11.15 19.41 5.45
N GLU A 16 12.42 19.83 5.36
CA GLU A 16 13.27 19.95 6.54
C GLU A 16 12.73 20.94 7.58
N TYR A 17 12.26 22.10 7.14
CA TYR A 17 11.79 23.15 8.04
C TYR A 17 10.53 22.71 8.81
N VAL A 18 9.57 22.07 8.12
CA VAL A 18 8.38 21.53 8.77
C VAL A 18 8.74 20.38 9.71
N CYS A 19 9.61 19.45 9.29
CA CYS A 19 10.02 18.31 10.13
C CYS A 19 10.70 18.72 11.44
N ARG A 20 11.36 19.90 11.51
CA ARG A 20 11.94 20.44 12.76
C ARG A 20 10.89 20.85 13.80
N CYS A 21 9.67 21.11 13.36
CA CYS A 21 8.54 21.51 14.21
C CYS A 21 7.61 20.33 14.55
N LEU A 22 7.83 19.15 13.96
CA LEU A 22 7.04 17.95 14.17
C LEU A 22 7.70 16.99 15.16
N PHE A 23 6.90 16.21 15.88
CA PHE A 23 7.43 15.07 16.62
C PHE A 23 7.96 14.02 15.63
N LYS A 24 8.95 13.22 16.07
CA LYS A 24 9.52 12.14 15.23
C LYS A 24 8.45 11.18 14.70
N ALA A 25 7.42 10.90 15.50
CA ALA A 25 6.31 10.03 15.12
C ALA A 25 5.46 10.60 13.96
N ASP A 26 5.39 11.92 13.83
CA ASP A 26 4.53 12.58 12.83
C ASP A 26 5.25 12.85 11.50
N GLN A 27 6.59 12.77 11.49
CA GLN A 27 7.39 13.09 10.31
C GLN A 27 7.04 12.18 9.12
N LEU A 28 6.82 10.89 9.35
CA LEU A 28 6.45 9.95 8.29
C LEU A 28 5.05 10.22 7.73
N MET A 29 4.10 10.53 8.62
CA MET A 29 2.74 10.91 8.21
C MET A 29 2.79 12.18 7.36
N PHE A 30 3.53 13.20 7.79
CA PHE A 30 3.72 14.42 7.03
C PHE A 30 4.38 14.14 5.66
N ALA A 31 5.44 13.34 5.61
CA ALA A 31 6.13 12.99 4.37
C ALA A 31 5.15 12.39 3.35
N LEU A 32 4.30 11.45 3.79
CA LEU A 32 3.34 10.79 2.92
C LEU A 32 2.26 11.76 2.41
N HIS A 33 1.69 12.59 3.30
CA HIS A 33 0.73 13.63 2.91
C HIS A 33 1.35 14.67 1.98
N PHE A 34 2.62 15.02 2.19
CA PHE A 34 3.36 15.95 1.34
C PHE A 34 3.55 15.39 -0.08
N VAL A 35 3.92 14.11 -0.20
CA VAL A 35 4.02 13.44 -1.51
C VAL A 35 2.66 13.41 -2.20
N ARG A 36 1.58 13.04 -1.50
CA ARG A 36 0.22 13.04 -2.07
C ARG A 36 -0.21 14.43 -2.54
N GLY A 37 0.05 15.47 -1.75
CA GLY A 37 -0.29 16.84 -2.09
C GLY A 37 0.48 17.38 -3.31
N MET A 38 1.74 16.97 -3.46
CA MET A 38 2.61 17.42 -4.55
C MET A 38 2.47 16.58 -5.84
N HIS A 39 2.12 15.30 -5.69
CA HIS A 39 2.06 14.32 -6.76
C HIS A 39 0.78 13.45 -6.67
N PRO A 40 -0.42 14.06 -6.74
CA PRO A 40 -1.67 13.32 -6.65
C PRO A 40 -1.83 12.29 -7.79
N GLU A 41 -1.17 12.49 -8.93
CA GLU A 41 -1.17 11.58 -10.08
C GLU A 41 -0.56 10.19 -9.79
N LEU A 42 0.22 10.06 -8.71
CA LEU A 42 0.80 8.78 -8.31
C LEU A 42 -0.19 7.86 -7.58
N PHE A 43 -1.37 8.38 -7.24
CA PHE A 43 -2.41 7.69 -6.47
C PHE A 43 -3.65 7.58 -7.35
N GLN A 44 -4.08 6.35 -7.63
CA GLN A 44 -5.32 6.11 -8.38
C GLN A 44 -6.55 6.26 -7.49
N GLU A 45 -7.72 6.24 -8.12
CA GLU A 45 -9.01 6.31 -7.44
C GLU A 45 -9.12 5.23 -6.35
N ASN A 46 -9.62 5.59 -5.17
CA ASN A 46 -9.83 4.74 -4.01
C ASN A 46 -8.56 4.16 -3.35
N GLU A 47 -7.36 4.32 -3.92
CA GLU A 47 -6.13 3.78 -3.33
C GLU A 47 -5.80 4.44 -1.99
N TRP A 48 -5.93 5.77 -1.91
CA TRP A 48 -5.64 6.51 -0.68
C TRP A 48 -6.65 6.21 0.43
N GLU A 49 -7.94 6.18 0.09
CA GLU A 49 -9.00 5.91 1.05
C GLU A 49 -8.95 4.44 1.52
N THR A 50 -8.47 3.52 0.67
CA THR A 50 -8.13 2.14 1.06
C THR A 50 -6.94 2.11 2.02
N PHE A 51 -5.85 2.81 1.69
CA PHE A 51 -4.64 2.90 2.53
C PHE A 51 -4.96 3.42 3.94
N THR A 52 -5.77 4.48 4.03
CA THR A 52 -6.18 5.09 5.30
C THR A 52 -7.30 4.35 6.02
N GLY A 53 -7.93 3.35 5.40
CA GLY A 53 -9.03 2.56 5.97
C GLY A 53 -10.40 3.27 5.99
N VAL A 54 -10.56 4.39 5.29
CA VAL A 54 -11.80 5.19 5.28
C VAL A 54 -12.95 4.51 4.52
N ILE A 55 -12.66 3.64 3.53
CA ILE A 55 -13.70 2.98 2.71
C ILE A 55 -14.49 1.89 3.47
N ILE A 56 -14.01 1.41 4.62
CA ILE A 56 -14.35 0.03 5.07
C ILE A 56 -15.48 -0.03 6.13
N GLY A 57 -16.38 0.96 6.14
CA GLY A 57 -17.45 1.06 7.14
C GLY A 57 -18.60 0.05 6.99
N ASP A 58 -19.17 -0.10 5.79
CA ASP A 58 -20.55 -0.60 5.67
C ASP A 58 -20.80 -1.83 4.79
N SER A 59 -19.97 -2.12 3.77
CA SER A 59 -20.30 -3.21 2.82
C SER A 59 -19.88 -4.63 3.25
N ILE A 60 -18.92 -4.78 4.17
CA ILE A 60 -18.31 -6.11 4.49
C ILE A 60 -18.74 -6.64 5.86
N ARG A 61 -19.32 -5.80 6.74
CA ARG A 61 -19.77 -6.21 8.09
C ARG A 61 -20.90 -7.26 8.10
N LYS A 62 -21.43 -7.64 6.93
CA LYS A 62 -22.48 -8.66 6.76
C LYS A 62 -21.98 -10.01 6.21
N SER A 63 -20.68 -10.15 5.91
CA SER A 63 -20.12 -11.42 5.43
C SER A 63 -19.59 -12.26 6.59
N ASP A 64 -20.08 -13.49 6.75
CA ASP A 64 -19.58 -14.42 7.75
C ASP A 64 -18.07 -14.61 7.60
N SER A 65 -17.31 -14.51 8.70
CA SER A 65 -15.84 -14.61 8.72
C SER A 65 -15.28 -15.89 8.06
N ARG A 66 -16.05 -16.99 8.09
CA ARG A 66 -15.73 -18.24 7.37
C ARG A 66 -15.74 -18.04 5.86
N SER A 67 -16.76 -17.38 5.32
CA SER A 67 -16.90 -17.15 3.88
C SER A 67 -15.81 -16.25 3.30
N VAL A 68 -15.25 -15.35 4.12
CA VAL A 68 -14.11 -14.51 3.72
C VAL A 68 -12.85 -15.35 3.62
N ARG A 69 -12.60 -16.25 4.58
CA ARG A 69 -11.42 -17.13 4.53
C ARG A 69 -11.41 -18.01 3.28
N ASP A 70 -12.56 -18.58 2.92
CA ASP A 70 -12.67 -19.47 1.75
C ASP A 70 -12.36 -18.76 0.42
N GLN A 71 -12.38 -17.42 0.40
CA GLN A 71 -12.10 -16.60 -0.79
C GLN A 71 -10.66 -16.08 -0.88
N ILE A 72 -9.85 -16.31 0.16
CA ILE A 72 -8.49 -15.80 0.27
C ILE A 72 -7.49 -16.99 0.20
N PRO A 73 -6.38 -16.86 -0.56
CA PRO A 73 -5.36 -17.91 -0.67
C PRO A 73 -4.83 -18.40 0.69
N SER A 74 -4.53 -19.70 0.78
CA SER A 74 -4.15 -20.36 2.03
C SER A 74 -2.84 -19.87 2.63
N TRP A 75 -1.91 -19.40 1.80
CA TRP A 75 -0.60 -18.89 2.23
C TRP A 75 -0.69 -17.53 2.94
N ILE A 76 -1.80 -16.81 2.77
CA ILE A 76 -2.06 -15.57 3.50
C ILE A 76 -2.54 -15.95 4.90
N GLU A 77 -1.94 -15.35 5.92
CA GLU A 77 -2.27 -15.62 7.31
C GLU A 77 -3.73 -15.24 7.63
N GLN A 78 -4.32 -15.97 8.58
CA GLN A 78 -5.76 -15.88 8.87
C GLN A 78 -6.17 -14.50 9.41
N ASP A 79 -5.30 -13.87 10.18
CA ASP A 79 -5.46 -12.51 10.71
C ASP A 79 -5.33 -11.44 9.61
N ARG A 80 -4.62 -11.76 8.52
CA ARG A 80 -4.48 -10.91 7.33
C ARG A 80 -5.62 -11.08 6.31
N ALA A 81 -6.39 -12.17 6.41
CA ALA A 81 -7.45 -12.48 5.44
C ALA A 81 -8.45 -11.33 5.26
N TRP A 82 -8.79 -10.62 6.34
CA TRP A 82 -9.71 -9.47 6.25
C TRP A 82 -9.11 -8.30 5.46
N ALA A 83 -7.85 -7.95 5.73
CA ALA A 83 -7.17 -6.84 5.03
C ALA A 83 -7.06 -7.11 3.52
N VAL A 84 -6.77 -8.35 3.14
CA VAL A 84 -6.69 -8.76 1.74
C VAL A 84 -8.08 -8.82 1.09
N ALA A 85 -9.11 -9.25 1.82
CA ALA A 85 -10.49 -9.18 1.35
C ALA A 85 -10.95 -7.73 1.13
N SER A 86 -10.59 -6.81 2.02
CA SER A 86 -10.84 -5.38 1.84
C SER A 86 -10.12 -4.84 0.60
N LEU A 87 -8.86 -5.20 0.39
CA LEU A 87 -8.11 -4.84 -0.82
C LEU A 87 -8.80 -5.35 -2.09
N LYS A 88 -9.29 -6.60 -2.08
CA LYS A 88 -10.04 -7.21 -3.19
C LYS A 88 -11.32 -6.44 -3.54
N ILE A 89 -12.03 -5.97 -2.52
CA ILE A 89 -13.32 -5.28 -2.69
C ILE A 89 -13.10 -3.83 -3.12
N SER A 90 -12.15 -3.13 -2.50
CA SER A 90 -11.87 -1.73 -2.80
C SER A 90 -11.12 -1.55 -4.11
N LEU A 91 -10.23 -2.47 -4.47
CA LEU A 91 -9.35 -2.38 -5.64
C LEU A 91 -9.32 -3.71 -6.43
N PRO A 92 -10.45 -4.13 -7.04
CA PRO A 92 -10.55 -5.43 -7.69
C PRO A 92 -9.59 -5.62 -8.87
N GLY A 93 -9.32 -4.55 -9.65
CA GLY A 93 -8.36 -4.60 -10.76
C GLY A 93 -6.91 -4.82 -10.30
N LEU A 94 -6.53 -4.23 -9.15
CA LEU A 94 -5.23 -4.47 -8.53
C LEU A 94 -5.16 -5.92 -8.04
N TYR A 95 -6.17 -6.38 -7.29
CA TYR A 95 -6.22 -7.77 -6.79
C TYR A 95 -6.06 -8.79 -7.93
N GLN A 96 -6.77 -8.59 -9.05
CA GLN A 96 -6.63 -9.45 -10.23
C GLN A 96 -5.22 -9.42 -10.82
N THR A 97 -4.59 -8.25 -10.88
CA THR A 97 -3.20 -8.10 -11.37
C THR A 97 -2.19 -8.81 -10.48
N LEU A 98 -2.42 -8.82 -9.17
CA LEU A 98 -1.53 -9.42 -8.17
C LEU A 98 -1.54 -10.96 -8.21
N CYS A 99 -2.63 -11.58 -8.68
CA CYS A 99 -2.74 -13.04 -8.81
C CYS A 99 -2.32 -13.77 -7.53
N PHE A 100 -2.87 -13.38 -6.37
CA PHE A 100 -2.50 -13.97 -5.08
C PHE A 100 -2.77 -15.47 -5.00
N GLU A 101 -3.63 -16.00 -5.87
CA GLU A 101 -3.89 -17.43 -6.01
C GLU A 101 -2.65 -18.23 -6.45
N ASP A 102 -1.68 -17.60 -7.11
CA ASP A 102 -0.37 -18.19 -7.42
C ASP A 102 0.58 -18.06 -6.23
N GLU A 103 0.51 -19.03 -5.30
CA GLU A 103 1.40 -19.09 -4.14
C GLU A 103 2.89 -19.14 -4.53
N GLY A 104 3.22 -19.79 -5.65
CA GLY A 104 4.59 -19.91 -6.13
C GLY A 104 5.22 -18.55 -6.42
N LEU A 105 4.42 -17.62 -6.94
CA LEU A 105 4.82 -16.24 -7.23
C LEU A 105 5.17 -15.47 -5.95
N TRP A 106 4.39 -15.67 -4.88
CA TRP A 106 4.49 -14.90 -3.63
C TRP A 106 5.34 -15.56 -2.54
N ARG A 107 5.81 -16.80 -2.74
CA ARG A 107 6.57 -17.57 -1.75
C ARG A 107 7.81 -16.82 -1.25
N THR A 108 8.62 -16.27 -2.14
CA THR A 108 9.84 -15.53 -1.78
C THR A 108 9.50 -14.27 -0.98
N PHE A 109 8.51 -13.50 -1.43
CA PHE A 109 8.01 -12.32 -0.72
C PHE A 109 7.54 -12.68 0.70
N SER A 110 6.71 -13.71 0.82
CA SER A 110 6.10 -14.12 2.09
C SER A 110 7.14 -14.54 3.14
N GLN A 111 8.19 -15.26 2.72
CA GLN A 111 9.24 -15.75 3.63
C GLN A 111 10.35 -14.74 3.91
N SER A 112 10.37 -13.62 3.19
CA SER A 112 11.51 -12.70 3.25
C SER A 112 11.53 -11.84 4.51
N SER A 113 12.77 -11.71 5.00
CA SER A 113 13.36 -10.61 5.73
C SER A 113 12.87 -9.21 5.37
N THR A 114 12.93 -8.96 4.08
CA THR A 114 12.89 -7.67 3.40
C THR A 114 11.93 -7.79 2.22
N CYS A 115 10.69 -8.22 2.50
CA CYS A 115 9.70 -8.52 1.47
C CYS A 115 9.44 -7.33 0.54
N GLU A 116 9.61 -6.10 1.04
CA GLU A 116 9.54 -4.86 0.26
C GLU A 116 10.56 -4.78 -0.91
N GLN A 117 11.64 -5.54 -0.86
CA GLN A 117 12.62 -5.68 -1.96
C GLN A 117 12.42 -6.94 -2.80
N ASP A 118 11.68 -7.93 -2.28
CA ASP A 118 11.50 -9.25 -2.89
C ASP A 118 10.11 -9.42 -3.54
N PHE A 119 9.56 -8.32 -4.06
CA PHE A 119 8.35 -8.36 -4.87
C PHE A 119 8.56 -9.19 -6.15
N PRO A 120 7.54 -9.93 -6.62
CA PRO A 120 7.67 -10.71 -7.85
C PRO A 120 8.01 -9.82 -9.05
N PHE A 121 9.11 -10.10 -9.73
CA PHE A 121 9.65 -9.23 -10.80
C PHE A 121 8.66 -8.98 -11.95
N THR A 122 7.77 -9.94 -12.20
CA THR A 122 6.71 -9.84 -13.22
C THR A 122 5.66 -8.80 -12.87
N LEU A 123 5.44 -8.56 -11.57
CA LEU A 123 4.45 -7.63 -11.04
C LEU A 123 5.00 -6.23 -10.83
N VAL A 124 6.28 -6.08 -10.43
CA VAL A 124 6.92 -4.78 -10.17
C VAL A 124 6.79 -3.81 -11.37
N LYS A 125 6.75 -4.33 -12.60
CA LYS A 125 6.55 -3.52 -13.82
C LYS A 125 5.09 -3.16 -14.14
N ARG A 126 4.13 -3.81 -13.46
CA ARG A 126 2.68 -3.69 -13.71
C ARG A 126 1.95 -2.92 -12.63
N ILE A 127 2.53 -2.80 -11.44
CA ILE A 127 1.95 -2.09 -10.30
C ILE A 127 2.78 -0.86 -9.94
N SER A 128 2.12 0.17 -9.42
CA SER A 128 2.79 1.39 -8.95
C SER A 128 3.55 1.17 -7.64
N LEU A 129 4.44 2.10 -7.28
CA LEU A 129 5.12 2.08 -5.98
C LEU A 129 4.12 2.17 -4.83
N PHE A 130 3.05 2.97 -4.97
CA PHE A 130 2.03 3.06 -3.92
C PHE A 130 1.21 1.78 -3.79
N GLN A 131 0.94 1.09 -4.91
CA GLN A 131 0.30 -0.22 -4.88
C GLN A 131 1.16 -1.28 -4.19
N GLN A 132 2.50 -1.21 -4.28
CA GLN A 132 3.38 -2.07 -3.49
C GLN A 132 3.21 -1.81 -1.98
N VAL A 133 3.09 -0.54 -1.57
CA VAL A 133 2.79 -0.19 -0.17
C VAL A 133 1.46 -0.78 0.27
N LEU A 134 0.40 -0.71 -0.55
CA LEU A 134 -0.90 -1.33 -0.25
C LEU A 134 -0.79 -2.85 -0.05
N VAL A 135 0.03 -3.53 -0.87
CA VAL A 135 0.26 -4.97 -0.74
C VAL A 135 0.98 -5.30 0.57
N VAL A 136 2.07 -4.59 0.88
CA VAL A 136 2.78 -4.77 2.17
C VAL A 136 1.83 -4.51 3.34
N GLN A 137 1.09 -3.40 3.31
CA GLN A 137 0.12 -3.07 4.33
C GLN A 137 -0.94 -4.17 4.52
N ALA A 138 -1.38 -4.83 3.43
CA ALA A 138 -2.39 -5.88 3.47
C ALA A 138 -1.82 -7.25 3.90
N VAL A 139 -0.60 -7.61 3.52
CA VAL A 139 -0.06 -8.97 3.69
C VAL A 139 1.02 -9.07 4.78
N ARG A 140 1.89 -8.06 4.90
CA ARG A 140 3.06 -8.03 5.81
C ARG A 140 3.14 -6.69 6.56
N PRO A 141 2.19 -6.41 7.48
CA PRO A 141 2.11 -5.13 8.21
C PRO A 141 3.28 -4.89 9.18
N ASP A 142 4.12 -5.91 9.39
CA ASP A 142 5.35 -5.85 10.18
C ASP A 142 6.47 -5.04 9.49
N ARG A 143 6.28 -4.68 8.22
CA ARG A 143 7.21 -3.93 7.37
C ARG A 143 6.62 -2.58 6.97
#